data_AF-A0A1Y2BLZ6-F1
#
_entry.id   AF-A0A1Y2BLZ6-F1
#
_cell.length_a   1.000
_cell.length_b   1.000
_cell.length_c   1.000
_cell.angle_alpha   90.00
_cell.angle_beta   90.00
_cell.angle_gamma   90.00
#
_symmetry.space_group_name_H-M   'P 1'
#
loop_
_entity.id
_entity.type
_entity.pdbx_description
1 polymer ?
#
loop_
_entity_poly.entity_id
_entity_poly.type
_entity_poly.pdbx_seq_one_letter_code
_entity_poly.pdbx_strand_id
1 'polypeptide(L)'
;MTSTPHTTPVNSAYTLAHELLQDRHALRLALAGAASGLVSAVLVTPLDVVKIRLQNQFFSPDVVPKYQGTFPTLAKIWTEEGFRGLFSGLAPSVYAYLPNQMIWFSVYHMSKDALAKELKTGPDGSTTTHFLATLTASTVCTVAVSPLWVVRTRLMAQSTAPGEPHPFHYTSTGNAFSTIFKIEGWRAFYKGLGPSLLGVSHSLIMFPLYERLKHEMKVQGYGTNPDGTLTNLLSYCLITLQMRRKSGHISHEVIRTRLQTQKTHVLKNKTRMVDGKLESYTKLKSVAPKYRGVIQTASVLVREEGLLVCACGAISLWIYELVLKL
;
A
#
# COMPACT_ATOMS: atom_id res chain seq x y z
N MET A 1 20.65 16.52 -61.65
CA MET A 1 20.04 17.77 -61.12
C MET A 1 19.44 17.45 -59.76
N THR A 2 20.16 17.86 -58.72
CA THR A 2 19.82 17.74 -57.30
C THR A 2 18.70 18.72 -56.95
N SER A 3 17.54 18.22 -56.53
CA SER A 3 16.51 19.03 -55.86
C SER A 3 16.49 18.70 -54.38
N THR A 4 17.22 19.48 -53.60
CA THR A 4 17.10 19.53 -52.14
C THR A 4 15.73 20.14 -51.77
N PRO A 5 14.90 19.50 -50.94
CA PRO A 5 13.72 20.17 -50.41
C PRO A 5 14.17 21.16 -49.33
N HIS A 6 14.00 22.46 -49.60
CA HIS A 6 14.13 23.51 -48.61
C HIS A 6 13.10 23.28 -47.49
N THR A 7 13.57 22.87 -46.32
CA THR A 7 12.81 22.89 -45.07
C THR A 7 12.63 24.35 -44.65
N THR A 8 11.40 24.83 -44.68
CA THR A 8 11.03 26.17 -44.22
C THR A 8 11.12 26.25 -42.68
N PRO A 9 11.52 27.41 -42.09
CA PRO A 9 11.65 27.61 -40.64
C PRO A 9 10.30 27.54 -39.88
N VAL A 10 9.20 27.46 -40.61
CA VAL A 10 7.82 27.45 -40.11
C VAL A 10 7.50 26.15 -39.35
N ASN A 11 7.95 24.99 -39.86
CA ASN A 11 7.70 23.70 -39.21
C ASN A 11 8.41 23.54 -37.86
N SER A 12 9.54 24.23 -37.66
CA SER A 12 10.30 24.22 -36.40
C SER A 12 9.63 25.07 -35.31
N ALA A 13 9.01 26.20 -35.69
CA ALA A 13 8.27 27.03 -34.75
C ALA A 13 6.95 26.37 -34.30
N TYR A 14 6.25 25.67 -35.21
CA TYR A 14 5.04 24.92 -34.85
C TYR A 14 5.33 23.71 -33.97
N THR A 15 6.43 22.98 -34.20
CA THR A 15 6.84 21.86 -33.35
C THR A 15 7.29 22.33 -31.96
N LEU A 16 8.06 23.42 -31.86
CA LEU A 16 8.40 24.03 -30.57
C LEU A 16 7.18 24.58 -29.83
N ALA A 17 6.24 25.23 -30.52
CA ALA A 17 5.01 25.72 -29.91
C ALA A 17 4.14 24.55 -29.40
N HIS A 18 4.08 23.45 -30.14
CA HIS A 18 3.34 22.25 -29.75
C HIS A 18 4.03 21.52 -28.59
N GLU A 19 5.37 21.43 -28.56
CA GLU A 19 6.12 20.91 -27.41
C GLU A 19 5.91 21.78 -26.17
N LEU A 20 6.00 23.12 -26.29
CA LEU A 20 5.78 24.05 -25.17
C LEU A 20 4.34 24.04 -24.66
N LEU A 21 3.34 23.94 -25.55
CA LEU A 21 1.93 23.80 -25.17
C LEU A 21 1.67 22.44 -24.51
N GLN A 22 2.23 21.36 -25.05
CA GLN A 22 2.10 20.02 -24.50
C GLN A 22 2.75 19.94 -23.11
N ASP A 23 3.88 20.61 -22.90
CA ASP A 23 4.55 20.70 -21.60
C ASP A 23 3.69 21.47 -20.58
N ARG A 24 3.03 22.57 -20.99
CA ARG A 24 2.10 23.33 -20.14
C ARG A 24 0.84 22.53 -19.80
N HIS A 25 0.26 21.80 -20.73
CA HIS A 25 -0.93 20.97 -20.50
C HIS A 25 -0.60 19.74 -19.64
N ALA A 26 0.51 19.06 -19.93
CA ALA A 26 1.00 17.93 -19.15
C ALA A 26 1.33 18.36 -17.71
N LEU A 27 1.97 19.52 -17.53
CA LEU A 27 2.27 20.05 -16.21
C LEU A 27 1.00 20.42 -15.42
N ARG A 28 0.00 21.03 -16.06
CA ARG A 28 -1.31 21.30 -15.43
C ARG A 28 -2.01 20.02 -14.99
N LEU A 29 -2.02 18.99 -15.84
CA LEU A 29 -2.61 17.68 -15.52
C LEU A 29 -1.82 16.97 -14.41
N ALA A 30 -0.49 17.03 -14.44
CA ALA A 30 0.37 16.46 -13.42
C ALA A 30 0.17 17.15 -12.05
N LEU A 31 0.06 18.48 -12.03
CA LEU A 31 -0.23 19.24 -10.81
C LEU A 31 -1.63 18.93 -10.27
N ALA A 32 -2.65 18.85 -11.13
CA ALA A 32 -4.00 18.46 -10.73
C ALA A 32 -4.05 17.00 -10.20
N GLY A 33 -3.31 16.09 -10.83
CA GLY A 33 -3.14 14.71 -10.37
C GLY A 33 -2.41 14.62 -9.04
N ALA A 34 -1.34 15.39 -8.85
CA ALA A 34 -0.58 15.44 -7.61
C ALA A 34 -1.41 16.04 -6.46
N ALA A 35 -2.16 17.12 -6.73
CA ALA A 35 -3.03 17.75 -5.75
C ALA A 35 -4.17 16.83 -5.33
N SER A 36 -4.85 16.17 -6.29
CA SER A 36 -5.91 15.21 -5.97
C SER A 36 -5.39 13.99 -5.22
N GLY A 37 -4.21 13.47 -5.58
CA GLY A 37 -3.53 12.39 -4.86
C GLY A 37 -3.17 12.77 -3.42
N LEU A 38 -2.71 14.00 -3.18
CA LEU A 38 -2.40 14.49 -1.84
C LEU A 38 -3.66 14.65 -0.99
N VAL A 39 -4.71 15.25 -1.54
CA VAL A 39 -6.01 15.40 -0.85
C VAL A 39 -6.58 14.03 -0.50
N SER A 40 -6.56 13.09 -1.44
CA SER A 40 -6.96 11.71 -1.19
C SER A 40 -6.12 11.07 -0.08
N ALA A 41 -4.79 11.19 -0.13
CA ALA A 41 -3.92 10.64 0.90
C ALA A 41 -4.23 11.19 2.30
N VAL A 42 -4.51 12.50 2.43
CA VAL A 42 -4.87 13.12 3.70
C VAL A 42 -6.21 12.58 4.23
N LEU A 43 -7.21 12.44 3.37
CA LEU A 43 -8.53 11.92 3.78
C LEU A 43 -8.49 10.43 4.14
N VAL A 44 -7.67 9.65 3.44
CA VAL A 44 -7.56 8.18 3.57
C VAL A 44 -6.67 7.78 4.75
N THR A 45 -5.61 8.53 5.05
CA THR A 45 -4.63 8.19 6.11
C THR A 45 -5.23 7.88 7.49
N PRO A 46 -6.18 8.67 8.06
CA PRO A 46 -6.74 8.35 9.37
C PRO A 46 -7.45 7.00 9.38
N LEU A 47 -8.13 6.66 8.29
CA LEU A 47 -8.78 5.36 8.14
C LEU A 47 -7.73 4.24 7.99
N ASP A 48 -6.66 4.46 7.23
CA ASP A 48 -5.56 3.48 7.10
C ASP A 48 -4.93 3.14 8.45
N VAL A 49 -4.75 4.13 9.33
CA VAL A 49 -4.23 3.90 10.69
C VAL A 49 -5.18 3.02 11.49
N VAL A 50 -6.49 3.30 11.45
CA VAL A 50 -7.51 2.48 12.12
C VAL A 50 -7.47 1.03 11.60
N LYS A 51 -7.41 0.86 10.27
CA LYS A 51 -7.33 -0.46 9.62
C LYS A 51 -6.10 -1.23 10.08
N ILE A 52 -4.91 -0.63 10.02
CA ILE A 52 -3.66 -1.30 10.40
C ILE A 52 -3.68 -1.70 11.88
N ARG A 53 -4.24 -0.89 12.76
CA ARG A 53 -4.32 -1.20 14.20
C ARG A 53 -5.33 -2.31 14.50
N LEU A 54 -6.50 -2.27 13.86
CA LEU A 54 -7.49 -3.36 13.94
C LEU A 54 -6.93 -4.67 13.40
N GLN A 55 -6.16 -4.63 12.30
CA GLN A 55 -5.50 -5.81 11.73
C GLN A 55 -4.29 -6.27 12.55
N ASN A 56 -3.70 -5.40 13.37
CA ASN A 56 -2.52 -5.72 14.18
C ASN A 56 -2.85 -6.10 15.63
N GLN A 57 -4.10 -5.97 16.09
CA GLN A 57 -4.50 -6.46 17.41
C GLN A 57 -4.57 -7.99 17.43
N PHE A 58 -4.15 -8.63 18.52
CA PHE A 58 -4.27 -10.08 18.66
C PHE A 58 -5.63 -10.42 19.25
N PHE A 59 -6.28 -11.43 18.70
CA PHE A 59 -7.51 -11.98 19.28
C PHE A 59 -7.14 -13.19 20.11
N SER A 60 -7.33 -13.09 21.43
CA SER A 60 -7.19 -14.21 22.35
C SER A 60 -8.53 -14.42 23.05
N PRO A 61 -9.03 -15.66 23.19
CA PRO A 61 -10.35 -15.92 23.79
C PRO A 61 -10.47 -15.37 25.22
N ASP A 62 -9.35 -15.29 25.95
CA ASP A 62 -9.32 -14.83 27.35
C ASP A 62 -9.13 -13.31 27.52
N VAL A 63 -8.96 -12.54 26.44
CA VAL A 63 -8.64 -11.10 26.51
C VAL A 63 -9.61 -10.29 25.66
N VAL A 64 -10.31 -9.33 26.28
CA VAL A 64 -11.18 -8.40 25.56
C VAL A 64 -10.34 -7.57 24.59
N PRO A 65 -10.67 -7.55 23.28
CA PRO A 65 -9.88 -6.83 22.29
C PRO A 65 -9.91 -5.31 22.55
N LYS A 66 -8.73 -4.68 22.44
CA LYS A 66 -8.57 -3.22 22.67
C LYS A 66 -9.39 -2.38 21.70
N TYR A 67 -9.53 -2.84 20.46
CA TYR A 67 -10.14 -2.11 19.36
C TYR A 67 -11.37 -2.86 18.85
N GLN A 68 -12.56 -2.34 19.16
CA GLN A 68 -13.84 -2.96 18.82
C GLN A 68 -14.48 -2.22 17.63
N GLY A 69 -14.18 -2.68 16.41
CA GLY A 69 -14.74 -2.10 15.18
C GLY A 69 -14.13 -0.75 14.78
N THR A 70 -14.52 -0.24 13.61
CA THR A 70 -13.88 0.92 12.96
C THR A 70 -14.12 2.23 13.70
N PHE A 71 -15.39 2.59 13.96
CA PHE A 71 -15.73 3.88 14.58
C PHE A 71 -15.29 3.99 16.05
N PRO A 72 -15.49 2.98 16.91
CA PRO A 72 -15.00 3.06 18.30
C PRO A 72 -13.48 3.14 18.37
N THR A 73 -12.77 2.47 17.44
CA THR A 73 -11.31 2.58 17.32
C THR A 73 -10.88 3.98 16.90
N LEU A 74 -11.56 4.58 15.93
CA LEU A 74 -11.27 5.96 15.52
C LEU A 74 -11.43 6.94 16.69
N ALA A 75 -12.56 6.85 17.41
CA ALA A 75 -12.82 7.68 18.59
C ALA A 75 -11.76 7.48 19.68
N LYS A 76 -11.36 6.23 19.92
CA LYS A 76 -10.32 5.88 20.91
C LYS A 76 -8.95 6.43 20.54
N ILE A 77 -8.56 6.37 19.27
CA ILE A 77 -7.29 6.95 18.82
C ILE A 77 -7.31 8.47 18.96
N TRP A 78 -8.44 9.10 18.65
CA TRP A 78 -8.62 10.54 18.81
C TRP A 78 -8.46 10.98 20.28
N THR A 79 -9.03 10.23 21.23
CA THR A 79 -8.94 10.58 22.65
C THR A 79 -7.59 10.22 23.29
N GLU A 80 -7.00 9.08 22.93
CA GLU A 80 -5.74 8.60 23.54
C GLU A 80 -4.48 9.21 22.93
N GLU A 81 -4.47 9.48 21.62
CA GLU A 81 -3.27 9.87 20.88
C GLU A 81 -3.41 11.20 20.12
N GLY A 82 -4.64 11.72 20.04
CA GLY A 82 -4.95 12.97 19.37
C GLY A 82 -4.75 12.93 17.85
N PHE A 83 -4.77 14.12 17.26
CA PHE A 83 -4.66 14.31 15.81
C PHE A 83 -3.36 13.70 15.23
N ARG A 84 -2.23 13.83 15.94
CA ARG A 84 -0.95 13.31 15.47
C ARG A 84 -0.93 11.77 15.36
N GLY A 85 -1.68 11.06 16.20
CA GLY A 85 -1.81 9.60 16.14
C GLY A 85 -2.50 9.13 14.85
N LEU A 86 -3.52 9.84 14.38
CA LEU A 86 -4.26 9.53 13.15
C LEU A 86 -3.45 9.77 11.87
N PHE A 87 -2.48 10.68 11.91
CA PHE A 87 -1.63 11.02 10.77
C PHE A 87 -0.19 10.51 10.87
N SER A 88 0.11 9.60 11.81
CA SER A 88 1.46 9.09 12.09
C SER A 88 2.14 8.42 10.88
N GLY A 89 1.35 8.00 9.89
CA GLY A 89 1.80 7.39 8.64
C GLY A 89 1.77 8.29 7.41
N LEU A 90 1.34 9.56 7.48
CA LEU A 90 1.16 10.40 6.28
C LEU A 90 2.51 10.69 5.57
N ALA A 91 3.52 11.15 6.31
CA ALA A 91 4.84 11.45 5.76
C ALA A 91 5.49 10.26 5.02
N PRO A 92 5.64 9.06 5.63
CA PRO A 92 6.21 7.91 4.92
C PRO A 92 5.35 7.48 3.72
N SER A 93 4.04 7.75 3.74
CA SER A 93 3.13 7.47 2.62
C SER A 93 3.46 8.30 1.39
N VAL A 94 3.63 9.61 1.58
CA VAL A 94 3.97 10.54 0.51
C VAL A 94 5.35 10.19 -0.07
N TYR A 95 6.33 9.93 0.80
CA TYR A 95 7.66 9.52 0.36
C TYR A 95 7.70 8.16 -0.34
N ALA A 96 6.78 7.24 -0.04
CA ALA A 96 6.69 5.95 -0.72
C ALA A 96 5.98 6.05 -2.07
N TYR A 97 5.02 6.97 -2.22
CA TYR A 97 4.17 7.03 -3.41
C TYR A 97 4.94 7.48 -4.66
N LEU A 98 5.71 8.57 -4.56
CA LEU A 98 6.50 9.10 -5.69
C LEU A 98 7.48 8.08 -6.29
N PRO A 99 8.37 7.42 -5.50
CA PRO A 99 9.28 6.43 -6.05
C PRO A 99 8.54 5.19 -6.57
N ASN A 100 7.42 4.82 -5.96
CA ASN A 100 6.59 3.73 -6.47
C ASN A 100 6.10 4.01 -7.89
N GLN A 101 5.53 5.20 -8.14
CA GLN A 101 5.07 5.55 -9.48
C GLN A 101 6.24 5.67 -10.46
N MET A 102 7.32 6.35 -10.09
CA MET A 102 8.49 6.54 -10.93
C MET A 102 9.11 5.21 -11.38
N ILE A 103 9.33 4.29 -10.44
CA ILE A 103 9.91 2.97 -10.74
C ILE A 103 8.93 2.15 -11.58
N TRP A 104 7.65 2.15 -11.22
CA TRP A 104 6.65 1.38 -11.96
C TRP A 104 6.56 1.82 -13.42
N PHE A 105 6.42 3.12 -13.70
CA PHE A 105 6.36 3.62 -15.08
C PHE A 105 7.65 3.34 -15.84
N SER A 106 8.81 3.59 -15.22
CA SER A 106 10.12 3.37 -15.87
C SER A 106 10.29 1.90 -16.26
N VAL A 107 10.08 0.97 -15.31
CA VAL A 107 10.23 -0.46 -15.57
C VAL A 107 9.16 -0.94 -16.54
N TYR A 108 7.92 -0.45 -16.44
CA TYR A 108 6.85 -0.81 -17.37
C TYR A 108 7.20 -0.44 -18.82
N HIS A 109 7.68 0.78 -19.08
CA HIS A 109 8.08 1.20 -20.42
C HIS A 109 9.26 0.36 -20.94
N MET A 110 10.30 0.16 -20.11
CA MET A 110 11.45 -0.67 -20.49
C MET A 110 11.05 -2.11 -20.78
N SER A 111 10.23 -2.72 -19.93
CA SER A 111 9.76 -4.10 -20.09
C SER A 111 8.84 -4.26 -21.30
N LYS A 112 7.97 -3.28 -21.55
CA LYS A 112 7.10 -3.27 -22.73
C LYS A 112 7.93 -3.20 -24.02
N ASP A 113 8.92 -2.31 -24.08
CA ASP A 113 9.74 -2.12 -25.27
C ASP A 113 10.67 -3.32 -25.53
N ALA A 114 11.22 -3.92 -24.47
CA ALA A 114 12.00 -5.16 -24.58
C ALA A 114 11.15 -6.32 -25.10
N LEU A 115 9.95 -6.50 -24.54
CA LEU A 115 9.08 -7.63 -24.87
C LEU A 115 8.42 -7.48 -26.24
N ALA A 116 8.11 -6.25 -26.68
CA ALA A 116 7.63 -5.97 -28.03
C ALA A 116 8.68 -6.32 -29.10
N LYS A 117 9.97 -6.10 -28.82
CA LYS A 117 11.08 -6.50 -29.72
C LYS A 117 11.22 -8.01 -29.82
N GLU A 118 11.11 -8.72 -28.69
CA GLU A 118 11.24 -10.19 -28.66
C GLU A 118 10.04 -10.90 -29.31
N LEU A 119 8.82 -10.42 -29.06
CA LEU A 119 7.58 -11.06 -29.54
C LEU A 119 7.19 -10.66 -30.97
N LYS A 120 7.94 -9.75 -31.62
CA LYS A 120 7.63 -9.19 -32.95
C LYS A 120 6.17 -8.73 -33.09
N THR A 121 5.57 -8.28 -31.99
CA THR A 121 4.20 -7.77 -31.96
C THR A 121 4.16 -6.40 -32.62
N GLY A 122 3.14 -6.14 -33.44
CA GLY A 122 2.92 -4.84 -34.08
C GLY A 122 2.77 -3.69 -33.07
N PRO A 123 2.66 -2.44 -33.55
CA PRO A 123 2.66 -1.22 -32.71
C PRO A 123 1.61 -1.21 -31.58
N ASP A 124 0.54 -2.00 -31.71
CA ASP A 124 -0.53 -2.08 -30.71
C ASP A 124 -0.33 -3.12 -29.60
N GLY A 125 0.76 -3.91 -29.60
CA GLY A 125 1.14 -4.81 -28.50
C GLY A 125 0.06 -5.79 -28.03
N SER A 126 0.24 -7.11 -28.24
CA SER A 126 -0.73 -8.09 -27.72
C SER A 126 -1.01 -7.88 -26.23
N THR A 127 -2.25 -8.08 -25.76
CA THR A 127 -2.64 -7.95 -24.35
C THR A 127 -1.66 -8.67 -23.43
N THR A 128 -1.13 -9.82 -23.88
CA THR A 128 -0.10 -10.61 -23.20
C THR A 128 1.20 -9.85 -22.95
N THR A 129 1.61 -8.98 -23.87
CA THR A 129 2.80 -8.12 -23.75
C THR A 129 2.60 -7.09 -22.62
N HIS A 130 1.44 -6.43 -22.61
CA HIS A 130 1.07 -5.51 -21.53
C HIS A 130 0.99 -6.21 -20.18
N PHE A 131 0.45 -7.43 -20.14
CA PHE A 131 0.39 -8.24 -18.93
C PHE A 131 1.77 -8.60 -18.36
N LEU A 132 2.67 -9.09 -19.20
CA LEU A 132 4.01 -9.48 -18.77
C LEU A 132 4.84 -8.24 -18.37
N ALA A 133 4.68 -7.12 -19.07
CA ALA A 133 5.31 -5.85 -18.72
C ALA A 133 4.78 -5.30 -17.39
N THR A 134 3.48 -5.38 -17.11
CA THR A 134 2.92 -4.96 -15.81
C THR A 134 3.35 -5.88 -14.67
N LEU A 135 3.48 -7.18 -14.91
CA LEU A 135 3.91 -8.15 -13.91
C LEU A 135 5.37 -7.91 -13.48
N THR A 136 6.26 -7.75 -14.47
CA THR A 136 7.68 -7.47 -14.24
C THR A 136 7.87 -6.12 -13.53
N ALA A 137 7.21 -5.07 -14.00
CA ALA A 137 7.22 -3.76 -13.35
C ALA A 137 6.73 -3.82 -11.91
N SER A 138 5.62 -4.50 -11.65
CA SER A 138 5.05 -4.63 -10.30
C SER A 138 5.97 -5.40 -9.35
N THR A 139 6.64 -6.43 -9.85
CA THR A 139 7.59 -7.24 -9.06
C THR A 139 8.81 -6.42 -8.68
N VAL A 140 9.44 -5.74 -9.65
CA VAL A 140 10.62 -4.90 -9.42
C VAL A 140 10.27 -3.73 -8.49
N CYS A 141 9.14 -3.06 -8.73
CA CYS A 141 8.66 -1.96 -7.89
C CYS A 141 8.39 -2.43 -6.45
N THR A 142 7.77 -3.60 -6.27
CA THR A 142 7.49 -4.16 -4.94
C THR A 142 8.79 -4.38 -4.17
N VAL A 143 9.81 -4.96 -4.80
CA VAL A 143 11.11 -5.19 -4.16
C VAL A 143 11.80 -3.86 -3.80
N ALA A 144 11.79 -2.88 -4.72
CA ALA A 144 12.45 -1.60 -4.52
C ALA A 144 11.80 -0.74 -3.42
N VAL A 145 10.46 -0.72 -3.35
CA VAL A 145 9.71 0.14 -2.42
C VAL A 145 9.41 -0.57 -1.09
N SER A 146 9.69 -1.88 -0.98
CA SER A 146 9.45 -2.66 0.24
C SER A 146 9.93 -2.00 1.54
N PRO A 147 11.14 -1.39 1.61
CA PRO A 147 11.60 -0.72 2.81
C PRO A 147 10.69 0.43 3.27
N LEU A 148 10.23 1.26 2.34
CA LEU A 148 9.35 2.40 2.64
C LEU A 148 7.97 1.92 3.11
N TRP A 149 7.45 0.86 2.49
CA TRP A 149 6.20 0.23 2.92
C TRP A 149 6.29 -0.32 4.34
N VAL A 150 7.40 -0.97 4.72
CA VAL A 150 7.59 -1.48 6.10
C VAL A 150 7.66 -0.33 7.12
N VAL A 151 8.33 0.77 6.80
CA VAL A 151 8.40 1.94 7.68
C VAL A 151 7.00 2.55 7.88
N ARG A 152 6.24 2.72 6.79
CA ARG A 152 4.85 3.20 6.84
C ARG A 152 4.00 2.32 7.75
N THR A 153 3.99 1.01 7.53
CA THR A 153 3.11 0.11 8.27
C THR A 153 3.48 0.02 9.76
N ARG A 154 4.77 0.08 10.10
CA ARG A 154 5.21 0.12 11.50
C ARG A 154 4.84 1.41 12.23
N LEU A 155 4.93 2.56 11.54
CA LEU A 155 4.49 3.85 12.09
C LEU A 155 2.97 3.91 12.31
N MET A 156 2.19 3.36 11.37
CA MET A 156 0.73 3.29 11.50
C MET A 156 0.29 2.30 12.59
N ALA A 157 1.04 1.20 12.77
CA ALA A 157 0.73 0.16 13.75
C ALA A 157 1.12 0.50 15.19
N GLN A 158 2.02 1.46 15.39
CA GLN A 158 2.42 1.90 16.72
C GLN A 158 1.23 2.62 17.39
N SER A 159 0.89 2.20 18.61
CA SER A 159 0.00 2.95 19.50
C SER A 159 0.84 3.79 20.47
N THR A 160 0.43 5.04 20.68
CA THR A 160 1.02 6.00 21.63
C THR A 160 0.21 6.08 22.93
N ALA A 161 -0.76 5.18 23.12
CA ALA A 161 -1.62 5.16 24.30
C ALA A 161 -0.79 5.15 25.61
N PRO A 162 -1.10 6.01 26.60
CA PRO A 162 -0.42 6.04 27.88
C PRO A 162 -0.50 4.67 28.58
N GLY A 163 0.65 4.09 28.95
CA GLY A 163 0.71 2.84 29.73
C GLY A 163 0.98 1.56 28.93
N GLU A 164 1.05 1.59 27.60
CA GLU A 164 1.56 0.45 26.83
C GLU A 164 3.09 0.55 26.68
N PRO A 165 3.87 -0.40 27.24
CA PRO A 165 5.33 -0.43 27.04
C PRO A 165 5.62 -0.87 25.60
N HIS A 166 5.63 0.09 24.69
CA HIS A 166 6.19 -0.10 23.36
C HIS A 166 7.71 0.03 23.43
N PRO A 167 8.46 -0.91 22.85
CA PRO A 167 9.91 -0.88 22.91
C PRO A 167 10.52 0.35 22.23
N PHE A 168 9.78 0.93 21.28
CA PHE A 168 10.19 2.11 20.52
C PHE A 168 8.99 3.02 20.29
N HIS A 169 9.21 4.32 20.48
CA HIS A 169 8.29 5.36 20.05
C HIS A 169 8.93 6.09 18.86
N TYR A 170 8.44 5.82 17.65
CA TYR A 170 8.94 6.47 16.45
C TYR A 170 8.37 7.89 16.34
N THR A 171 9.24 8.89 16.48
CA THR A 171 8.85 10.30 16.43
C THR A 171 8.75 10.86 15.01
N SER A 172 9.54 10.32 14.08
CA SER A 172 9.63 10.73 12.68
C SER A 172 9.96 9.52 11.79
N THR A 173 9.69 9.65 10.49
CA THR A 173 10.04 8.63 9.48
C THR A 173 11.53 8.32 9.44
N GLY A 174 12.38 9.33 9.55
CA GLY A 174 13.84 9.14 9.54
C GLY A 174 14.33 8.44 10.81
N ASN A 175 13.77 8.79 11.96
CA ASN A 175 14.06 8.10 13.22
C ASN A 175 13.60 6.64 13.14
N ALA A 176 12.39 6.38 12.64
CA ALA A 176 11.89 5.01 12.42
C ALA A 176 12.84 4.19 11.54
N PHE A 177 13.28 4.74 10.40
CA PHE A 177 14.22 4.07 9.52
C PHE A 177 15.54 3.74 10.23
N SER A 178 16.14 4.71 10.92
CA SER A 178 17.41 4.50 11.63
C SER A 178 17.27 3.50 12.78
N THR A 179 16.19 3.55 13.55
CA THR A 179 15.96 2.64 14.67
C THR A 179 15.77 1.20 14.17
N ILE A 180 14.98 1.01 13.11
CA ILE A 180 14.78 -0.32 12.51
C ILE A 180 16.10 -0.89 12.00
N PHE A 181 16.89 -0.07 11.28
CA PHE A 181 18.18 -0.49 10.74
C PHE A 181 19.18 -0.86 11.84
N LYS A 182 19.29 -0.06 12.91
CA LYS A 182 20.25 -0.32 14.01
C LYS A 182 19.89 -1.53 14.87
N ILE A 183 18.60 -1.80 15.05
CA ILE A 183 18.14 -2.80 16.03
C ILE A 183 17.84 -4.14 15.35
N GLU A 184 17.08 -4.14 14.26
CA GLU A 184 16.68 -5.36 13.57
C GLU A 184 17.55 -5.67 12.34
N GLY A 185 18.31 -4.68 11.84
CA GLY A 185 19.14 -4.82 10.65
C GLY A 185 18.38 -4.67 9.34
N TRP A 186 19.10 -4.79 8.23
CA TRP A 186 18.58 -4.56 6.88
C TRP A 186 17.49 -5.55 6.45
N ARG A 187 17.52 -6.79 6.96
CA ARG A 187 16.52 -7.83 6.63
C ARG A 187 15.11 -7.48 7.13
N ALA A 188 14.99 -6.59 8.11
CA ALA A 188 13.70 -6.14 8.63
C ALA A 188 12.85 -5.44 7.56
N PHE A 189 13.47 -4.72 6.64
CA PHE A 189 12.81 -3.98 5.56
C PHE A 189 12.17 -4.87 4.50
N TYR A 190 12.54 -6.15 4.44
CA TYR A 190 11.98 -7.12 3.51
C TYR A 190 11.05 -8.13 4.21
N LYS A 191 10.74 -7.92 5.50
CA LYS A 191 9.70 -8.70 6.19
C LYS A 191 8.35 -8.46 5.51
N GLY A 192 7.69 -9.55 5.11
CA GLY A 192 6.43 -9.48 4.37
C GLY A 192 6.58 -9.32 2.85
N LEU A 193 7.79 -9.42 2.28
CA LEU A 193 7.98 -9.42 0.82
C LEU A 193 7.25 -10.59 0.14
N GLY A 194 7.34 -11.80 0.69
CA GLY A 194 6.65 -12.99 0.14
C GLY A 194 5.14 -12.79 -0.04
N PRO A 195 4.39 -12.39 1.01
CA PRO A 195 2.98 -12.00 0.87
C PRO A 195 2.75 -10.86 -0.13
N SER A 196 3.68 -9.90 -0.21
CA SER A 196 3.57 -8.78 -1.16
C SER A 196 3.67 -9.25 -2.61
N LEU A 197 4.55 -10.22 -2.90
CA LEU A 197 4.68 -10.83 -4.23
C LEU A 197 3.45 -11.66 -4.61
N LEU A 198 2.83 -12.35 -3.67
CA LEU A 198 1.52 -12.99 -3.91
C LEU A 198 0.43 -11.97 -4.24
N GLY A 199 0.54 -10.77 -3.68
CA GLY A 199 -0.29 -9.62 -4.04
C GLY A 199 -0.06 -9.12 -5.46
N VAL A 200 1.13 -9.32 -6.05
CA VAL A 200 1.38 -8.98 -7.47
C VAL A 200 0.64 -9.96 -8.39
N SER A 201 0.55 -11.23 -8.02
CA SER A 201 -0.22 -12.24 -8.77
C SER A 201 -1.72 -11.90 -8.85
N HIS A 202 -2.25 -11.12 -7.91
CA HIS A 202 -3.62 -10.58 -7.97
C HIS A 202 -3.89 -9.82 -9.28
N SER A 203 -2.91 -9.04 -9.74
CA SER A 203 -3.04 -8.22 -10.94
C SER A 203 -3.32 -9.06 -12.19
N LEU A 204 -2.86 -10.32 -12.20
CA LEU A 204 -3.11 -11.28 -13.29
C LEU A 204 -4.58 -11.74 -13.36
N ILE A 205 -5.27 -11.79 -12.21
CA ILE A 205 -6.68 -12.21 -12.12
C ILE A 205 -7.61 -11.02 -12.34
N MET A 206 -7.21 -9.84 -11.85
CA MET A 206 -8.02 -8.63 -11.89
C MET A 206 -8.33 -8.16 -13.31
N PHE A 207 -7.38 -8.21 -14.25
CA PHE A 207 -7.64 -7.65 -15.57
C PHE A 207 -8.58 -8.52 -16.42
N PRO A 208 -8.39 -9.86 -16.55
CA PRO A 208 -9.34 -10.69 -17.30
C PRO A 208 -10.75 -10.66 -16.71
N LEU A 209 -10.84 -10.66 -15.37
CA LEU A 209 -12.13 -10.56 -14.69
C LEU A 209 -12.76 -9.16 -14.93
N TYR A 210 -11.95 -8.11 -15.14
CA TYR A 210 -12.43 -6.75 -15.34
C TYR A 210 -12.99 -6.61 -16.74
N GLU A 211 -12.27 -7.12 -17.73
CA GLU A 211 -12.74 -7.18 -19.11
C GLU A 211 -14.05 -7.98 -19.22
N ARG A 212 -14.13 -9.13 -18.53
CA ARG A 212 -15.34 -9.96 -18.52
C ARG A 212 -16.53 -9.24 -17.88
N LEU A 213 -16.34 -8.62 -16.72
CA LEU A 213 -17.41 -7.88 -16.04
C LEU A 213 -17.82 -6.61 -16.80
N LYS A 214 -16.86 -5.91 -17.42
CA LYS A 214 -17.13 -4.75 -18.26
C LYS A 214 -17.98 -5.14 -19.48
N HIS A 215 -17.68 -6.29 -20.10
CA HIS A 215 -18.45 -6.82 -21.21
C HIS A 215 -19.87 -7.23 -20.80
N GLU A 216 -20.02 -7.92 -19.66
CA GLU A 216 -21.33 -8.34 -19.15
C GLU A 216 -22.25 -7.15 -18.79
N MET A 217 -21.68 -6.05 -18.27
CA MET A 217 -22.46 -4.87 -17.88
C MET A 217 -22.66 -3.83 -18.99
N LYS A 218 -22.17 -4.09 -20.21
CA LYS A 218 -22.29 -3.18 -21.37
C LYS A 218 -21.89 -1.73 -21.06
N VAL A 219 -20.90 -1.54 -20.17
CA VAL A 219 -20.44 -0.21 -19.75
C VAL A 219 -19.73 0.45 -20.94
N GLN A 220 -20.41 1.41 -21.58
CA GLN A 220 -19.80 2.25 -22.61
C GLN A 220 -18.75 3.16 -21.99
N GLY A 221 -17.67 3.41 -22.74
CA GLY A 221 -16.53 4.20 -22.29
C GLY A 221 -16.94 5.59 -21.78
N TYR A 222 -16.12 6.12 -20.86
CA TYR A 222 -16.28 7.46 -20.29
C TYR A 222 -16.42 8.50 -21.43
N GLY A 223 -17.54 9.21 -21.49
CA GLY A 223 -17.74 10.35 -22.40
C GLY A 223 -18.79 10.22 -23.49
N THR A 224 -19.51 9.10 -23.65
CA THR A 224 -20.53 8.98 -24.71
C THR A 224 -21.93 9.50 -24.35
N ASN A 225 -22.28 9.65 -23.06
CA ASN A 225 -23.55 10.25 -22.63
C ASN A 225 -23.43 10.92 -21.24
N PRO A 226 -23.81 12.20 -21.06
CA PRO A 226 -23.77 12.88 -19.75
C PRO A 226 -24.72 12.25 -18.72
N ASP A 227 -25.84 11.66 -19.14
CA ASP A 227 -26.85 11.04 -18.26
C ASP A 227 -26.40 9.69 -17.68
N GLY A 228 -25.34 9.07 -18.24
CA GLY A 228 -24.81 7.77 -17.82
C GLY A 228 -23.64 7.85 -16.82
N THR A 229 -23.26 9.04 -16.37
CA THR A 229 -22.05 9.22 -15.54
C THR A 229 -22.18 8.50 -14.19
N LEU A 230 -23.36 8.59 -13.56
CA LEU A 230 -23.63 7.93 -12.29
C LEU A 230 -23.72 6.41 -12.44
N THR A 231 -24.39 5.91 -13.47
CA THR A 231 -24.51 4.46 -13.73
C THR A 231 -23.16 3.84 -14.07
N ASN A 232 -22.33 4.53 -14.85
CA ASN A 232 -20.97 4.11 -15.12
C ASN A 232 -20.13 4.08 -13.83
N LEU A 233 -20.19 5.13 -13.00
CA LEU A 233 -19.44 5.19 -11.74
C LEU A 233 -19.87 4.10 -10.74
N LEU A 234 -21.18 3.84 -10.65
CA LEU A 234 -21.73 2.74 -9.85
C LEU A 234 -21.30 1.37 -10.40
N SER A 235 -21.32 1.18 -11.73
CA SER A 235 -20.85 -0.06 -12.36
C SER A 235 -19.36 -0.31 -12.08
N TYR A 236 -18.50 0.72 -12.16
CA TYR A 236 -17.09 0.63 -11.80
C TYR A 236 -16.90 0.28 -10.31
N CYS A 237 -17.67 0.90 -9.43
CA CYS A 237 -17.65 0.56 -8.00
C CYS A 237 -18.04 -0.91 -7.79
N LEU A 238 -19.12 -1.39 -8.43
CA LEU A 238 -19.56 -2.78 -8.34
C LEU A 238 -18.52 -3.75 -8.90
N ILE A 239 -17.86 -3.46 -10.03
CA ILE A 239 -16.77 -4.29 -10.55
C ILE A 239 -15.66 -4.41 -9.51
N THR A 240 -15.17 -3.29 -8.99
CA THR A 240 -14.08 -3.29 -8.00
C THR A 240 -14.46 -4.02 -6.71
N LEU A 241 -15.73 -4.00 -6.32
CA LEU A 241 -16.25 -4.73 -5.17
C LEU A 241 -16.32 -6.24 -5.44
N GLN A 242 -16.82 -6.67 -6.60
CA GLN A 242 -16.95 -8.08 -6.96
C GLN A 242 -15.59 -8.76 -7.12
N MET A 243 -14.65 -8.05 -7.72
CA MET A 243 -13.24 -8.40 -7.80
C MET A 243 -12.65 -8.74 -6.45
N ARG A 244 -12.84 -7.83 -5.49
CA ARG A 244 -12.24 -7.93 -4.16
C ARG A 244 -12.91 -9.02 -3.31
N ARG A 245 -14.21 -9.30 -3.53
CA ARG A 245 -14.94 -10.41 -2.89
C ARG A 245 -14.48 -11.79 -3.36
N LYS A 246 -14.35 -12.00 -4.68
CA LYS A 246 -14.11 -13.34 -5.25
C LYS A 246 -12.68 -13.85 -5.09
N SER A 247 -11.72 -12.93 -4.91
CA SER A 247 -10.33 -13.25 -5.18
C SER A 247 -9.53 -13.71 -3.92
N GLY A 248 -10.18 -13.92 -2.76
CA GLY A 248 -9.54 -14.52 -1.56
C GLY A 248 -8.37 -13.73 -0.95
N HIS A 249 -8.13 -12.52 -1.46
CA HIS A 249 -6.94 -11.71 -1.20
C HIS A 249 -6.86 -11.12 0.22
N ILE A 250 -7.94 -11.16 1.00
CA ILE A 250 -7.89 -10.59 2.36
C ILE A 250 -6.86 -11.33 3.23
N SER A 251 -6.59 -12.62 2.98
CA SER A 251 -5.64 -13.41 3.76
C SER A 251 -4.19 -12.93 3.60
N HIS A 252 -3.74 -12.59 2.39
CA HIS A 252 -2.34 -12.23 2.16
C HIS A 252 -1.99 -10.83 2.69
N GLU A 253 -2.92 -9.88 2.66
CA GLU A 253 -2.74 -8.53 3.22
C GLU A 253 -2.64 -8.58 4.75
N VAL A 254 -3.50 -9.37 5.41
CA VAL A 254 -3.42 -9.60 6.86
C VAL A 254 -2.09 -10.26 7.22
N ILE A 255 -1.68 -11.32 6.51
CA ILE A 255 -0.40 -11.99 6.74
C ILE A 255 0.77 -11.02 6.56
N ARG A 256 0.73 -10.16 5.52
CA ARG A 256 1.75 -9.13 5.28
C ARG A 256 1.87 -8.18 6.46
N THR A 257 0.76 -7.59 6.89
CA THR A 257 0.73 -6.63 7.99
C THR A 257 1.29 -7.27 9.26
N ARG A 258 0.84 -8.48 9.63
CA ARG A 258 1.34 -9.23 10.80
C ARG A 258 2.84 -9.50 10.76
N LEU A 259 3.36 -9.90 9.60
CA LEU A 259 4.80 -10.15 9.43
C LEU A 259 5.63 -8.87 9.54
N GLN A 260 5.09 -7.72 9.15
CA GLN A 260 5.76 -6.42 9.21
C GLN A 260 5.74 -5.80 10.60
N THR A 261 4.65 -5.99 11.34
CA THR A 261 4.40 -5.38 12.67
C THR A 261 4.80 -6.27 13.84
N GLN A 262 5.20 -7.53 13.60
CA GLN A 262 5.60 -8.45 14.67
C GLN A 262 6.72 -7.86 15.55
N LYS A 263 6.51 -7.92 16.87
CA LYS A 263 7.49 -7.46 17.86
C LYS A 263 8.65 -8.45 17.92
N THR A 264 9.84 -8.02 17.50
CA THR A 264 11.07 -8.85 17.60
C THR A 264 11.83 -8.58 18.91
N HIS A 265 11.49 -7.48 19.60
CA HIS A 265 12.09 -7.08 20.88
C HIS A 265 11.02 -6.62 21.87
N VAL A 266 11.26 -6.88 23.15
CA VAL A 266 10.39 -6.47 24.26
C VAL A 266 11.24 -5.80 25.33
N LEU A 267 10.72 -4.72 25.92
CA LEU A 267 11.30 -4.07 27.09
C LEU A 267 10.95 -4.90 28.33
N LYS A 268 11.98 -5.34 29.06
CA LYS A 268 11.78 -6.01 30.35
C LYS A 268 12.36 -5.11 31.44
N ASN A 269 11.50 -4.69 32.37
CA ASN A 269 11.95 -4.02 33.58
C ASN A 269 12.72 -5.03 34.42
N LYS A 270 13.96 -4.69 34.75
CA LYS A 270 14.80 -5.42 35.68
C LYS A 270 15.14 -4.48 36.82
N THR A 271 15.18 -5.05 38.01
CA THR A 271 15.72 -4.39 39.18
C THR A 271 17.15 -4.88 39.40
N ARG A 272 18.05 -3.97 39.76
CA ARG A 272 19.39 -4.30 40.25
C ARG A 272 19.66 -3.52 41.52
N MET A 273 20.24 -4.19 42.50
CA MET A 273 20.74 -3.53 43.70
C MET A 273 22.08 -2.86 43.37
N VAL A 274 22.15 -1.54 43.54
CA VAL A 274 23.37 -0.73 43.43
C VAL A 274 23.48 0.07 44.71
N ASP A 275 24.57 -0.10 45.47
CA ASP A 275 24.81 0.58 46.75
C ASP A 275 23.65 0.50 47.75
N GLY A 276 23.03 -0.69 47.87
CA GLY A 276 21.91 -0.93 48.79
C GLY A 276 20.58 -0.32 48.36
N LYS A 277 20.51 0.41 47.23
CA LYS A 277 19.26 0.90 46.63
C LYS A 277 18.82 0.00 45.47
N LEU A 278 17.51 -0.23 45.40
CA LEU A 278 16.87 -0.98 44.33
C LEU A 278 16.65 -0.06 43.12
N GLU A 279 17.55 -0.08 42.15
CA GLU A 279 17.38 0.65 40.89
C GLU A 279 16.61 -0.21 39.88
N SER A 280 15.52 0.35 39.34
CA SER A 280 14.80 -0.25 38.20
C SER A 280 15.35 0.28 36.90
N TYR A 281 15.81 -0.60 36.02
CA TYR A 281 16.27 -0.27 34.68
C TYR A 281 15.58 -1.14 33.63
N THR A 282 15.33 -0.57 32.46
CA THR A 282 14.67 -1.28 31.37
C THR A 282 15.70 -1.88 30.42
N LYS A 283 15.68 -3.21 30.25
CA LYS A 283 16.57 -3.90 29.31
C LYS A 283 15.80 -4.37 28.08
N LEU A 284 16.31 -4.07 26.89
CA LEU A 284 15.78 -4.60 25.64
C LEU A 284 16.18 -6.08 25.50
N LYS A 285 15.20 -6.98 25.35
CA LYS A 285 15.42 -8.41 25.14
C LYS A 285 14.90 -8.80 23.75
N SER A 286 15.70 -9.54 22.97
CA SER A 286 15.23 -10.15 21.74
C SER A 286 14.29 -11.31 22.05
N VAL A 287 13.19 -11.40 21.30
CA VAL A 287 12.19 -12.47 21.40
C VAL A 287 12.17 -13.20 20.08
N ALA A 288 12.02 -14.53 20.13
CA ALA A 288 11.91 -15.33 18.91
C ALA A 288 10.69 -14.88 18.08
N PRO A 289 10.82 -14.73 16.76
CA PRO A 289 9.72 -14.28 15.92
C PRO A 289 8.60 -15.31 15.94
N LYS A 290 7.37 -14.87 16.29
CA LYS A 290 6.16 -15.70 16.30
C LYS A 290 5.78 -16.17 14.89
N TYR A 291 6.03 -15.34 13.88
CA TYR A 291 5.63 -15.58 12.50
C TYR A 291 6.85 -15.75 11.59
N ARG A 292 6.94 -16.90 10.91
CA ARG A 292 8.00 -17.23 9.95
C ARG A 292 7.41 -17.63 8.60
N GLY A 293 7.69 -16.85 7.56
CA GLY A 293 7.21 -17.16 6.20
C GLY A 293 5.68 -17.09 6.06
N VAL A 294 5.18 -17.36 4.85
CA VAL A 294 3.76 -17.17 4.52
C VAL A 294 2.90 -18.31 5.07
N ILE A 295 3.30 -19.55 4.82
CA ILE A 295 2.51 -20.76 5.12
C ILE A 295 2.35 -20.93 6.63
N GLN A 296 3.44 -20.88 7.40
CA GLN A 296 3.36 -21.05 8.85
C GLN A 296 2.57 -19.91 9.50
N THR A 297 2.70 -18.67 9.00
CA THR A 297 1.90 -17.55 9.51
C THR A 297 0.42 -17.76 9.24
N ALA A 298 0.05 -18.21 8.03
CA ALA A 298 -1.32 -18.54 7.68
C ALA A 298 -1.88 -19.65 8.59
N SER A 299 -1.12 -20.73 8.80
CA SER A 299 -1.54 -21.83 9.67
C SER A 299 -1.70 -21.41 11.14
N VAL A 300 -0.81 -20.57 11.66
CA VAL A 300 -0.91 -20.04 13.03
C VAL A 300 -2.14 -19.14 13.18
N LEU A 301 -2.39 -18.26 12.21
CA LEU A 301 -3.58 -17.39 12.18
C LEU A 301 -4.87 -18.21 12.20
N VAL A 302 -4.98 -19.20 11.33
CA VAL A 302 -6.18 -20.06 11.27
C VAL A 302 -6.38 -20.86 12.57
N ARG A 303 -5.28 -21.31 13.20
CA ARG A 303 -5.33 -22.11 14.42
C ARG A 303 -5.66 -21.30 15.67
N GLU A 304 -5.11 -20.09 15.81
CA GLU A 304 -5.27 -19.28 17.03
C GLU A 304 -6.45 -18.31 16.96
N GLU A 305 -6.66 -17.67 15.81
CA GLU A 305 -7.65 -16.59 15.65
C GLU A 305 -8.91 -17.05 14.87
N GLY A 306 -8.86 -18.24 14.25
CA GLY A 306 -9.94 -18.79 13.42
C GLY A 306 -10.09 -18.12 12.06
N LEU A 307 -10.91 -18.71 11.18
CA LEU A 307 -11.19 -18.16 9.83
C LEU A 307 -11.90 -16.79 9.88
N LEU A 308 -12.55 -16.47 11.00
CA LEU A 308 -13.33 -15.26 11.20
C LEU A 308 -12.48 -13.99 11.24
N VAL A 309 -11.20 -14.03 11.65
CA VAL A 309 -10.34 -12.84 11.61
C VAL A 309 -9.97 -12.44 10.18
N CYS A 310 -9.77 -13.41 9.29
CA CYS A 310 -9.65 -13.14 7.86
C CYS A 310 -10.93 -12.50 7.30
N ALA A 311 -12.12 -12.85 7.83
CA ALA A 311 -13.39 -12.25 7.44
C ALA A 311 -13.65 -10.87 8.09
N CYS A 312 -13.20 -10.64 9.33
CA CYS A 312 -13.42 -9.39 10.05
C CYS A 312 -12.57 -8.24 9.49
N GLY A 313 -11.35 -8.56 9.05
CA GLY A 313 -10.54 -7.66 8.22
C GLY A 313 -11.23 -7.33 6.88
N ALA A 314 -11.95 -8.29 6.29
CA ALA A 314 -12.70 -8.11 5.05
C ALA A 314 -13.93 -7.20 5.22
N ILE A 315 -14.66 -7.34 6.33
CA ILE A 315 -15.84 -6.51 6.66
C ILE A 315 -15.42 -5.07 6.97
N SER A 316 -14.31 -4.89 7.71
CA SER A 316 -13.74 -3.56 7.96
C SER A 316 -13.30 -2.89 6.66
N LEU A 317 -12.69 -3.65 5.73
CA LEU A 317 -12.37 -3.22 4.36
C LEU A 317 -13.61 -2.89 3.52
N TRP A 318 -14.70 -3.65 3.70
CA TRP A 318 -15.95 -3.44 2.98
C TRP A 318 -16.63 -2.13 3.40
N ILE A 319 -16.67 -1.84 4.71
CA ILE A 319 -17.18 -0.57 5.25
C ILE A 319 -16.24 0.59 4.87
N TYR A 320 -14.93 0.36 4.89
CA TYR A 320 -13.92 1.34 4.49
C TYR A 320 -14.09 1.80 3.04
N GLU A 321 -14.23 0.87 2.11
CA GLU A 321 -14.42 1.17 0.69
C GLU A 321 -15.80 1.76 0.37
N LEU A 322 -16.83 1.36 1.12
CA LEU A 322 -18.17 1.96 1.01
C LEU A 322 -18.15 3.43 1.45
N VAL A 323 -17.44 3.76 2.53
CA VAL A 323 -17.37 5.12 3.09
C VAL A 323 -16.47 6.06 2.27
N LEU A 324 -15.43 5.54 1.61
CA LEU A 324 -14.52 6.33 0.77
C LEU A 324 -15.00 6.53 -0.67
N LYS A 325 -15.98 5.74 -1.12
CA LYS A 325 -16.56 5.80 -2.48
C LYS A 325 -18.01 6.29 -2.52
N LEU A 326 -18.61 6.60 -1.37
CA LEU A 326 -19.81 7.43 -1.23
C LEU A 326 -19.40 8.91 -1.18
#